data_AF-A0A7C2DK56-F1
#
_entry.id   AF-A0A7C2DK56-F1
#
_cell.length_a   1.000
_cell.length_b   1.000
_cell.length_c   1.000
_cell.angle_alpha   90.00
_cell.angle_beta   90.00
_cell.angle_gamma   90.00
#
_symmetry.space_group_name_H-M   'P 1'
#
loop_
_entity.id
_entity.type
_entity.pdbx_description
1 polymer ?
#
loop_
_entity_poly.entity_id
_entity_poly.type
_entity_poly.pdbx_seq_one_letter_code
_entity_poly.pdbx_strand_id
1 'polypeptide(L)' 'MPKRFRGWLALLLTPLALGAQERPLVFRGATLYPIAGPPIADGVLVVHRGKI' A
#
# COMPACT_ATOMS: atom_id res chain seq x y z
N MET A 1 31.12 23.95 -7.76
CA MET A 1 30.08 22.90 -7.90
C MET A 1 28.82 23.33 -7.13
N PRO A 2 27.71 23.65 -7.82
CA PRO A 2 26.54 24.23 -7.16
C PRO A 2 25.76 23.16 -6.40
N LYS A 3 25.84 23.18 -5.07
CA LYS A 3 25.08 22.30 -4.14
C LYS A 3 23.56 22.53 -4.16
N ARG A 4 23.06 23.44 -5.00
CA ARG A 4 21.66 23.89 -5.08
C ARG A 4 20.76 22.98 -5.93
N PHE A 5 21.34 22.11 -6.75
CA PHE A 5 20.57 21.27 -7.68
C PHE A 5 19.94 20.02 -7.03
N ARG A 6 20.47 19.56 -5.88
CA ARG A 6 20.00 18.32 -5.22
C ARG A 6 18.62 18.45 -4.55
N GLY A 7 18.21 19.65 -4.12
CA GLY A 7 16.92 19.86 -3.46
C GLY A 7 15.71 19.70 -4.39
N TRP A 8 15.88 20.03 -5.67
CA TRP A 8 14.81 19.96 -6.67
C TRP A 8 14.44 18.53 -7.05
N LEU A 9 15.41 17.62 -7.05
CA LEU A 9 15.18 16.21 -7.33
C LEU A 9 14.34 15.53 -6.22
N ALA A 10 14.58 15.90 -4.95
CA ALA A 10 13.80 15.39 -3.83
C ALA A 10 12.33 15.88 -3.86
N LEU A 11 12.10 17.13 -4.28
CA LEU A 11 10.76 17.72 -4.36
C LEU A 11 9.91 17.10 -5.48
N LEU A 12 10.54 16.66 -6.58
CA LEU A 12 9.86 16.01 -7.71
C LEU A 12 9.43 14.57 -7.41
N LEU A 13 10.02 13.91 -6.41
CA LEU A 13 9.72 12.51 -6.06
C LEU A 13 8.56 12.36 -5.06
N THR A 14 8.18 13.43 -4.37
CA THR A 14 7.09 13.46 -3.37
C THR A 14 5.72 12.98 -3.88
N PRO A 15 5.22 13.37 -5.07
CA PRO A 15 3.87 12.98 -5.50
C PRO A 15 3.74 11.49 -5.89
N LEU A 16 4.84 10.81 -6.22
CA LEU A 16 4.81 9.38 -6.60
C LEU A 16 4.45 8.47 -5.42
N ALA A 17 4.73 8.89 -4.19
CA ALA A 17 4.43 8.10 -2.99
C ALA A 17 2.95 8.18 -2.57
N LEU A 18 2.24 9.25 -2.92
CA LEU A 18 0.87 9.49 -2.44
C LEU A 18 -0.20 8.72 -3.23
N GLY A 19 0.05 8.40 -4.50
CA GLY A 19 -0.91 7.70 -5.37
C GLY A 19 -0.93 6.17 -5.23
N ALA A 20 0.00 5.58 -4.48
CA ALA A 20 0.23 4.13 -4.44
C ALA A 20 -0.93 3.31 -3.83
N GLN A 21 -1.89 3.93 -3.14
CA GLN A 21 -2.98 3.26 -2.42
C GLN A 21 -4.39 3.61 -2.89
N GLU A 22 -4.56 4.30 -4.03
CA GLU A 22 -5.90 4.62 -4.52
C GLU A 22 -6.66 3.41 -5.07
N ARG A 23 -5.94 2.44 -5.63
CA ARG A 23 -6.52 1.20 -6.18
C ARG A 23 -6.63 0.14 -5.09
N PRO A 24 -7.80 -0.50 -4.91
CA PRO A 24 -7.92 -1.62 -4.00
C PRO A 24 -6.99 -2.78 -4.40
N LEU A 25 -6.30 -3.34 -3.42
CA LEU A 25 -5.56 -4.59 -3.56
C LEU A 25 -6.45 -5.73 -3.06
N VAL A 26 -6.60 -6.79 -3.85
CA VAL A 26 -7.49 -7.91 -3.51
C VAL A 26 -6.71 -9.22 -3.53
N PHE A 27 -6.66 -9.89 -2.38
CA PHE A 27 -6.20 -11.27 -2.27
C PHE A 27 -7.42 -12.18 -2.31
N ARG A 28 -7.41 -13.21 -3.14
CA ARG A 28 -8.54 -14.14 -3.33
C ARG A 28 -8.08 -15.57 -3.10
N GLY A 29 -8.98 -16.41 -2.60
CA GLY A 29 -8.70 -17.84 -2.37
C GLY A 29 -7.63 -18.08 -1.32
N ALA A 30 -7.42 -17.12 -0.41
CA ALA A 30 -6.39 -17.21 0.62
C ALA A 30 -6.99 -17.72 1.93
N THR A 31 -6.24 -18.53 2.68
CA THR A 31 -6.60 -18.82 4.08
C THR A 31 -6.23 -17.62 4.95
N LEU A 32 -7.23 -16.96 5.53
CA LEU A 32 -7.03 -15.80 6.40
C LEU A 32 -6.94 -16.26 7.86
N TYR A 33 -5.89 -15.81 8.56
CA TYR A 33 -5.68 -16.05 9.98
C TYR A 33 -5.93 -14.76 10.76
N PRO A 34 -7.17 -14.47 11.19
CA PRO A 34 -7.46 -13.29 12.00
C PRO A 34 -6.88 -13.45 13.41
N ILE A 35 -6.59 -12.32 14.07
CA ILE A 35 -6.10 -12.31 15.47
C ILE A 35 -7.15 -12.93 16.42
N ALA A 36 -8.43 -12.73 16.12
CA ALA A 36 -9.54 -13.27 16.90
C ALA A 36 -10.42 -14.18 16.01
N GLY A 37 -10.74 -15.36 16.53
CA GLY A 37 -11.61 -16.32 15.87
C GLY A 37 -10.87 -17.38 15.04
N PRO A 38 -11.62 -18.29 14.41
CA PRO A 38 -11.05 -19.36 13.59
C PRO A 38 -10.51 -18.85 12.25
N PRO A 39 -9.61 -19.61 11.59
CA PRO A 39 -9.18 -19.32 10.23
C PRO A 39 -10.34 -19.31 9.22
N ILE A 40 -10.23 -18.48 8.19
CA ILE A 40 -11.20 -18.39 7.09
C ILE A 40 -10.57 -19.01 5.84
N ALA A 41 -11.05 -20.18 5.43
CA ALA A 41 -10.63 -20.81 4.17
C ALA A 41 -11.23 -20.08 2.96
N ASP A 42 -10.54 -20.11 1.82
CA ASP A 42 -10.96 -19.50 0.54
C ASP A 42 -11.43 -18.02 0.66
N GLY A 43 -10.81 -17.29 1.58
CA GLY A 43 -11.16 -15.93 1.93
C GLY A 43 -10.75 -14.89 0.89
N VAL A 44 -11.36 -13.71 1.01
CA VAL A 44 -11.03 -12.52 0.24
C VAL A 44 -10.59 -11.40 1.20
N LEU A 45 -9.38 -10.88 1.00
CA LEU A 45 -8.86 -9.73 1.73
C LEU A 45 -8.78 -8.53 0.78
N VAL A 46 -9.49 -7.46 1.12
CA VAL A 46 -9.45 -6.21 0.35
C VAL A 46 -8.67 -5.20 1.15
N VAL A 47 -7.61 -4.63 0.57
CA VAL A 47 -6.87 -3.52 1.16
C VAL A 47 -7.13 -2.27 0.35
N HIS A 48 -7.67 -1.24 0.98
CA HIS A 48 -7.95 0.05 0.33
C HIS A 48 -7.59 1.22 1.24
N ARG A 49 -6.81 2.19 0.73
CA ARG A 49 -6.41 3.40 1.48
C ARG A 49 -5.82 3.07 2.86
N GLY A 50 -5.00 2.02 2.93
CA GLY A 50 -4.34 1.58 4.17
C GLY A 50 -5.25 0.86 5.16
N LYS A 51 -6.46 0.45 4.75
CA LYS A 51 -7.43 -0.28 5.57
C LYS A 51 -7.75 -1.64 4.97
N ILE A 52 -8.15 -2.56 5.85
CA ILE A 52 -8.63 -3.91 5.55
C ILE A 52 -10.14 -3.95 5.76
#